data_AF-A0A2U0S685-F1
#
_entry.id   AF-A0A2U0S685-F1
#
_cell.length_a   1.000
_cell.length_b   1.000
_cell.length_c   1.000
_cell.angle_alpha   90.00
_cell.angle_beta   90.00
_cell.angle_gamma   90.00
#
_symmetry.space_group_name_H-M   'P 1'
#
loop_
_entity.id
_entity.type
_entity.pdbx_description
1 polymer ?
#
loop_
_entity_poly.entity_id
_entity_poly.type
_entity_poly.pdbx_seq_one_letter_code
_entity_poly.pdbx_strand_id
1 'polypeptide(L)'
;MLWMKKNAYADSTIKYTKKRLKHLQRSCTLANPEVIKTFIANKQCTNGYKESLIEAYAIYMKSIGQEWQQPFYKRYDRPIKVPTTERSDMLISHASPKMAIILSTSKDLGTRPVELTWLKVSDIDLEKRIVSSTGAKHTVGRIGKLKTNTREILKNTY
;
A
#
# COMPACT_ATOMS: atom_id res chain seq x y z
N MET A 1 -4.40 14.79 14.61
CA MET A 1 -3.44 14.35 13.55
C MET A 1 -2.05 14.92 13.71
N LEU A 2 -1.88 16.14 14.24
CA LEU A 2 -0.55 16.68 14.56
C LEU A 2 0.27 15.73 15.44
N TRP A 3 -0.37 15.06 16.41
CA TRP A 3 0.27 14.03 17.24
C TRP A 3 0.95 12.92 16.42
N MET A 4 0.29 12.37 15.40
CA MET A 4 0.89 11.34 14.54
C MET A 4 2.10 11.88 13.77
N LYS A 5 2.01 13.13 13.28
CA LYS A 5 3.14 13.77 12.60
C LYS A 5 4.35 13.96 13.52
N LYS A 6 4.10 14.36 14.78
CA LYS A 6 5.14 14.47 15.82
C LYS A 6 5.80 13.12 16.16
N ASN A 7 5.07 12.01 15.99
CA ASN A 7 5.57 10.66 16.22
C ASN A 7 6.04 9.96 14.93
N ALA A 8 6.44 10.72 13.91
CA ALA A 8 7.04 10.22 12.66
C ALA A 8 6.20 9.19 11.88
N TYR A 9 4.86 9.21 12.02
CA TYR A 9 4.00 8.38 11.18
C TYR A 9 4.05 8.86 9.72
N ALA A 10 4.04 7.91 8.78
CA ALA A 10 3.98 8.22 7.35
C ALA A 10 2.70 9.00 6.99
N ASP A 11 2.82 9.94 6.03
CA ASP A 11 1.70 10.79 5.60
C ASP A 11 0.52 9.97 5.05
N SER A 12 0.80 8.84 4.39
CA SER A 12 -0.22 7.91 3.94
C SER A 12 -1.03 7.36 5.12
N THR A 13 -0.36 6.91 6.18
CA THR A 13 -0.99 6.43 7.42
C THR A 13 -1.84 7.52 8.06
N ILE A 14 -1.31 8.75 8.17
CA ILE A 14 -2.07 9.91 8.71
C ILE A 14 -3.33 10.16 7.87
N LYS A 15 -3.22 10.18 6.54
CA LYS A 15 -4.36 10.38 5.63
C LYS A 15 -5.45 9.33 5.83
N TYR A 16 -5.09 8.05 5.87
CA TYR A 16 -6.06 6.95 6.02
C TYR A 16 -6.67 6.91 7.42
N THR A 17 -5.89 7.13 8.47
CA THR A 17 -6.41 7.24 9.85
C THR A 17 -7.40 8.41 9.95
N LYS A 18 -7.13 9.55 9.31
CA LYS A 18 -8.05 10.72 9.29
C LYS A 18 -9.37 10.34 8.63
N LYS A 19 -9.31 9.63 7.51
CA LYS A 19 -10.49 9.18 6.77
C LYS A 19 -11.35 8.23 7.62
N ARG A 20 -10.72 7.29 8.34
CA ARG A 20 -11.39 6.33 9.22
C ARG A 20 -12.01 6.98 10.45
N LEU A 21 -11.30 7.90 11.09
CA LEU A 21 -11.83 8.67 12.22
C LEU A 21 -13.02 9.54 11.80
N LYS A 22 -12.94 10.21 10.63
CA LYS A 22 -14.08 10.94 10.07
C LYS A 22 -15.27 10.02 9.78
N HIS A 23 -15.01 8.80 9.30
CA HIS A 23 -16.06 7.81 9.08
C HIS A 23 -16.74 7.43 10.40
N LEU A 24 -15.98 7.16 11.46
CA LEU A 24 -16.52 6.86 12.79
C LEU A 24 -17.31 8.04 13.36
N GLN A 25 -16.76 9.25 13.29
CA GLN A 25 -17.38 10.47 13.81
C GLN A 25 -18.75 10.79 13.18
N ARG A 26 -18.95 10.40 11.92
CA ARG A 26 -20.24 10.58 11.22
C ARG A 26 -21.34 9.66 11.75
N SER A 27 -20.98 8.55 12.37
CA SER A 27 -21.94 7.54 12.83
C SER A 27 -22.03 7.46 14.36
N CYS A 28 -20.99 7.89 15.07
CA CYS A 28 -20.87 7.74 16.52
C CYS A 28 -20.02 8.87 17.13
N THR A 29 -20.27 9.17 18.41
CA THR A 29 -19.41 10.05 19.20
C THR A 29 -18.09 9.35 19.53
N LEU A 30 -16.96 10.02 19.26
CA LEU A 30 -15.62 9.45 19.52
C LEU A 30 -15.23 9.42 21.01
N ALA A 31 -15.96 10.12 21.87
CA ALA A 31 -15.66 10.24 23.29
C ALA A 31 -15.96 8.97 24.10
N ASN A 32 -16.87 8.10 23.64
CA ASN A 32 -17.27 6.90 24.37
C ASN A 32 -16.72 5.63 23.69
N PRO A 33 -15.77 4.93 24.35
CA PRO A 33 -15.23 3.67 23.87
C PRO A 33 -16.24 2.61 23.46
N GLU A 34 -17.24 2.37 24.31
CA GLU A 34 -18.19 1.26 24.16
C GLU A 34 -19.14 1.47 22.96
N VAL A 35 -19.47 2.73 22.67
CA VAL A 35 -20.27 3.09 21.49
C VAL A 35 -19.51 2.71 20.21
N ILE A 36 -18.20 2.97 20.17
CA ILE A 36 -17.36 2.64 19.01
C ILE A 36 -17.22 1.12 18.86
N LYS A 37 -17.01 0.38 19.95
CA LYS A 37 -16.98 -1.09 19.91
C LYS A 37 -18.27 -1.66 19.35
N THR A 38 -19.41 -1.21 19.87
CA THR A 38 -20.74 -1.65 19.44
C THR A 38 -20.99 -1.34 17.96
N PHE A 39 -20.63 -0.14 17.51
CA PHE A 39 -20.77 0.25 16.12
C PHE A 39 -19.93 -0.62 15.17
N ILE A 40 -18.66 -0.85 15.50
CA ILE A 40 -17.75 -1.64 14.66
C ILE A 40 -18.16 -3.11 14.66
N ALA A 41 -18.62 -3.64 15.80
CA ALA A 41 -19.15 -5.00 15.90
C ALA A 41 -20.34 -5.21 14.94
N ASN A 42 -21.29 -4.30 14.95
CA ASN A 42 -22.53 -4.38 14.15
C ASN A 42 -22.35 -4.01 12.67
N LYS A 43 -21.21 -3.41 12.29
CA LYS A 43 -20.97 -2.99 10.91
C LYS A 43 -20.81 -4.19 9.96
N GLN A 44 -21.64 -4.26 8.93
CA GLN A 44 -21.55 -5.29 7.88
C GLN A 44 -20.38 -5.01 6.91
N CYS A 45 -19.20 -5.55 7.22
CA CYS A 45 -17.97 -5.39 6.44
C CYS A 45 -16.93 -6.46 6.81
N THR A 46 -15.83 -6.52 6.06
CA THR A 46 -14.75 -7.49 6.31
C THR A 46 -14.03 -7.22 7.64
N ASN A 47 -13.51 -8.28 8.27
CA ASN A 47 -12.71 -8.13 9.50
C ASN A 47 -11.49 -7.22 9.30
N GLY A 48 -10.85 -7.24 8.13
CA GLY A 48 -9.73 -6.33 7.84
C GLY A 48 -10.12 -4.86 7.84
N TYR A 49 -11.37 -4.53 7.45
CA TYR A 49 -11.88 -3.18 7.56
C TYR A 49 -12.23 -2.82 9.02
N LYS A 50 -12.85 -3.74 9.77
CA LYS A 50 -13.12 -3.55 11.20
C LYS A 50 -11.85 -3.30 12.01
N GLU A 51 -10.83 -4.11 11.80
CA GLU A 51 -9.51 -3.93 12.41
C GLU A 51 -8.91 -2.57 12.07
N SER A 52 -8.95 -2.17 10.80
CA SER A 52 -8.48 -0.84 10.37
C SER A 52 -9.19 0.32 11.09
N LEU A 53 -10.49 0.19 11.37
CA LEU A 53 -11.25 1.19 12.13
C LEU A 53 -10.80 1.23 13.60
N ILE A 54 -10.57 0.06 14.20
CA ILE A 54 -10.09 -0.05 15.58
C ILE A 54 -8.68 0.49 15.74
N GLU A 55 -7.76 0.17 14.82
CA GLU A 55 -6.41 0.73 14.82
C GLU A 55 -6.44 2.26 14.74
N ALA A 56 -7.30 2.81 13.88
CA ALA A 56 -7.47 4.26 13.76
C ALA A 56 -7.98 4.88 15.06
N TYR A 57 -8.93 4.24 15.73
CA TYR A 57 -9.46 4.71 17.01
C TYR A 57 -8.42 4.55 18.14
N ALA A 58 -7.67 3.46 18.18
CA ALA A 58 -6.59 3.25 19.13
C ALA A 58 -5.50 4.35 19.02
N ILE A 59 -5.17 4.77 17.79
CA ILE A 59 -4.28 5.92 17.56
C ILE A 59 -4.90 7.22 18.10
N TYR A 60 -6.21 7.41 17.96
CA TYR A 60 -6.89 8.57 18.54
C TYR A 60 -6.80 8.57 20.07
N MET A 61 -7.10 7.46 20.73
CA MET A 61 -7.00 7.31 22.19
C MET A 61 -5.58 7.59 22.70
N LYS A 62 -4.57 7.02 22.03
CA LYS A 62 -3.15 7.32 22.30
C LYS A 62 -2.83 8.80 22.15
N SER A 63 -3.41 9.47 21.15
CA SER A 63 -3.15 10.89 20.90
C SER A 63 -3.73 11.84 21.95
N ILE A 64 -4.75 11.40 22.70
CA ILE A 64 -5.37 12.15 23.80
C ILE A 64 -4.92 11.64 25.19
N GLY A 65 -3.98 10.68 25.23
CA GLY A 65 -3.45 10.12 26.48
C GLY A 65 -4.45 9.23 27.23
N GLN A 66 -5.46 8.69 26.57
CA GLN A 66 -6.43 7.79 27.19
C GLN A 66 -6.12 6.33 26.85
N GLU A 67 -6.35 5.45 27.83
CA GLU A 67 -6.26 4.02 27.63
C GLU A 67 -7.59 3.47 27.10
N TRP A 68 -7.48 2.45 26.25
CA TRP A 68 -8.63 1.73 25.70
C TRP A 68 -8.22 0.27 25.55
N GLN A 69 -9.11 -0.66 25.93
CA GLN A 69 -8.92 -2.08 25.69
C GLN A 69 -9.30 -2.43 24.26
N GLN A 70 -8.28 -2.69 23.43
CA GLN A 70 -8.43 -2.91 22.00
C GLN A 70 -9.07 -4.26 21.64
N PRO A 71 -10.27 -4.27 21.00
CA PRO A 71 -10.81 -5.49 20.45
C PRO A 71 -9.95 -6.01 19.30
N PHE A 72 -9.84 -7.32 19.18
CA PHE A 72 -9.10 -7.98 18.11
C PHE A 72 -10.04 -8.50 17.01
N TYR A 73 -9.71 -8.21 15.75
CA TYR A 73 -10.43 -8.72 14.58
C TYR A 73 -9.46 -9.49 13.69
N LYS A 74 -9.58 -10.82 13.69
CA LYS A 74 -8.72 -11.69 12.87
C LYS A 74 -9.00 -11.46 11.38
N ARG A 75 -7.98 -11.06 10.62
CA ARG A 75 -8.01 -11.10 9.15
C ARG A 75 -7.96 -12.56 8.69
N TYR A 76 -8.89 -12.94 7.83
CA TYR A 76 -8.82 -14.21 7.13
C TYR A 76 -8.04 -14.03 5.84
N ASP A 77 -7.00 -14.85 5.68
CA ASP A 77 -6.22 -14.89 4.46
C ASP A 77 -7.04 -15.51 3.32
N ARG A 78 -6.74 -15.10 2.09
CA ARG A 78 -7.41 -15.59 0.88
C ARG A 78 -6.35 -15.89 -0.17
N PRO A 79 -6.36 -17.08 -0.79
CA PRO A 79 -5.42 -17.37 -1.86
C PRO A 79 -5.60 -16.38 -3.02
N ILE A 80 -4.49 -15.88 -3.53
CA ILE A 80 -4.49 -14.98 -4.69
C ILE A 80 -4.55 -15.84 -5.96
N LYS A 81 -5.42 -15.46 -6.90
CA LYS A 81 -5.43 -16.03 -8.24
C LYS A 81 -4.33 -15.36 -9.07
N VAL A 82 -3.21 -16.05 -9.25
CA VAL A 82 -2.09 -15.55 -10.06
C VAL A 82 -2.50 -15.51 -11.54
N PRO A 83 -2.27 -14.41 -12.27
CA PRO A 83 -2.56 -14.33 -13.70
C PRO A 83 -1.58 -15.19 -14.50
N THR A 84 -2.01 -15.66 -15.68
CA THR A 84 -1.11 -16.35 -16.61
C THR A 84 -0.18 -15.35 -17.30
N THR A 85 0.89 -15.87 -17.90
CA THR A 85 1.84 -15.08 -18.70
C THR A 85 1.15 -14.35 -19.83
N GLU A 86 0.27 -15.03 -20.56
CA GLU A 86 -0.45 -14.48 -21.72
C GLU A 86 -1.37 -13.33 -21.31
N ARG A 87 -2.08 -13.47 -20.18
CA ARG A 87 -2.93 -12.39 -19.65
C ARG A 87 -2.12 -11.17 -19.24
N SER A 88 -0.94 -11.40 -18.66
CA SER A 88 -0.05 -10.30 -18.26
C SER A 88 0.49 -9.56 -19.47
N ASP A 89 0.89 -10.28 -20.52
CA ASP A 89 1.35 -9.69 -21.79
C ASP A 89 0.24 -8.92 -22.50
N MET A 90 -0.98 -9.47 -22.55
CA MET A 90 -2.14 -8.79 -23.12
C MET A 90 -2.47 -7.47 -22.40
N LEU A 91 -2.33 -7.43 -21.06
CA LEU A 91 -2.50 -6.18 -20.30
C LEU A 91 -1.40 -5.15 -20.62
N ILE A 92 -0.16 -5.60 -20.78
CA ILE A 92 0.97 -4.71 -21.13
C ILE A 92 0.78 -4.13 -22.52
N SER A 93 0.32 -4.93 -23.50
CA SER A 93 0.17 -4.48 -24.90
C SER A 93 -0.94 -3.44 -25.09
N HIS A 94 -2.00 -3.47 -24.26
CA HIS A 94 -3.10 -2.52 -24.33
C HIS A 94 -2.94 -1.32 -23.37
N ALA A 95 -1.87 -1.30 -22.58
CA ALA A 95 -1.59 -0.22 -21.65
C ALA A 95 -1.03 1.01 -22.38
N SER A 96 -1.23 2.21 -21.81
CA SER A 96 -0.54 3.40 -22.29
C SER A 96 0.98 3.25 -22.14
N PRO A 97 1.81 3.94 -22.94
CA PRO A 97 3.26 3.71 -22.95
C PRO A 97 3.92 3.75 -21.57
N LYS A 98 3.57 4.75 -20.75
CA LYS A 98 4.04 4.87 -19.36
C LYS A 98 3.63 3.67 -18.50
N MET A 99 2.40 3.20 -18.64
CA MET A 99 1.89 2.08 -17.86
C MET A 99 2.48 0.75 -18.35
N ALA A 100 2.70 0.59 -19.65
CA ALA A 100 3.36 -0.57 -20.23
C ALA A 100 4.79 -0.75 -19.66
N ILE A 101 5.54 0.34 -19.50
CA ILE A 101 6.86 0.33 -18.83
C ILE A 101 6.74 -0.13 -17.37
N ILE A 102 5.81 0.43 -16.61
CA ILE A 102 5.64 0.09 -15.19
C ILE A 102 5.27 -1.39 -15.04
N LEU A 103 4.32 -1.88 -15.84
CA LEU A 103 3.86 -3.26 -15.79
C LEU A 103 4.93 -4.25 -16.26
N SER A 104 5.65 -3.95 -17.36
CA SER A 104 6.74 -4.80 -17.87
C SER A 104 7.91 -4.86 -16.88
N THR A 105 8.30 -3.73 -16.31
CA THR A 105 9.35 -3.68 -15.25
C THR A 105 8.90 -4.47 -14.02
N SER A 106 7.64 -4.33 -13.61
CA SER A 106 7.07 -5.10 -12.49
C SER A 106 7.03 -6.60 -12.77
N LYS A 107 6.73 -6.99 -14.01
CA LYS A 107 6.68 -8.38 -14.45
C LYS A 107 8.08 -9.01 -14.43
N ASP A 108 9.10 -8.28 -14.85
CA ASP A 108 10.47 -8.79 -14.92
C ASP A 108 11.17 -8.83 -13.56
N LEU A 109 11.01 -7.78 -12.74
CA LEU A 109 11.77 -7.61 -11.51
C LEU A 109 11.01 -8.05 -10.24
N GLY A 110 9.72 -8.37 -10.36
CA GLY A 110 8.86 -8.66 -9.21
C GLY A 110 8.79 -7.49 -8.23
N THR A 111 8.86 -6.26 -8.72
CA THR A 111 8.82 -5.04 -7.91
C THR A 111 7.43 -4.69 -7.45
N ARG A 112 7.32 -4.16 -6.23
CA ARG A 112 6.06 -3.58 -5.76
C ARG A 112 5.83 -2.25 -6.49
N PRO A 113 4.56 -1.85 -6.73
CA PRO A 113 4.27 -0.59 -7.39
C PRO A 113 4.93 0.62 -6.72
N VAL A 114 5.00 0.63 -5.37
CA VAL A 114 5.64 1.73 -4.63
C VAL A 114 7.16 1.80 -4.84
N GLU A 115 7.82 0.65 -5.00
CA GLU A 115 9.27 0.59 -5.26
C GLU A 115 9.58 1.19 -6.64
N LEU A 116 8.72 0.93 -7.64
CA LEU A 116 8.82 1.53 -8.97
C LEU A 116 8.61 3.05 -8.96
N THR A 117 7.75 3.58 -8.09
CA THR A 117 7.53 5.03 -8.01
C THR A 117 8.71 5.80 -7.41
N TRP A 118 9.63 5.12 -6.71
CA TRP A 118 10.83 5.72 -6.14
C TRP A 118 12.05 5.64 -7.05
N LEU A 119 11.93 4.85 -8.12
CA LEU A 119 13.02 4.54 -9.02
C LEU A 119 13.45 5.77 -9.82
N LYS A 120 14.74 6.04 -9.87
CA LYS A 120 15.33 7.15 -10.64
C LYS A 120 15.96 6.62 -11.92
N VAL A 121 16.14 7.51 -12.89
CA VAL A 121 16.88 7.19 -14.13
C VAL A 121 18.30 6.71 -13.82
N SER A 122 18.95 7.28 -12.80
CA SER A 122 20.28 6.88 -12.32
C SER A 122 20.37 5.43 -11.83
N ASP A 123 19.23 4.84 -11.46
CA ASP A 123 19.18 3.49 -10.91
C ASP A 123 19.09 2.42 -12.00
N ILE A 124 18.97 2.83 -13.27
CA ILE A 124 18.82 1.97 -14.45
C ILE A 124 20.08 2.05 -15.30
N ASP A 125 20.79 0.92 -15.43
CA ASP A 125 21.83 0.72 -16.42
C ASP A 125 21.23 -0.02 -17.63
N LEU A 126 20.92 0.73 -18.70
CA LEU A 126 20.33 0.19 -19.93
C LEU A 126 21.31 -0.63 -20.77
N GLU A 127 22.63 -0.51 -20.56
CA GLU A 127 23.62 -1.32 -21.26
C GLU A 127 23.69 -2.70 -20.65
N LYS A 128 23.85 -2.76 -19.32
CA LYS A 128 23.92 -4.00 -18.56
C LYS A 128 22.55 -4.62 -18.29
N ARG A 129 21.47 -3.87 -18.55
CA ARG A 129 20.07 -4.22 -18.23
C ARG A 129 19.85 -4.38 -16.73
N ILE A 130 20.57 -3.63 -15.92
CA ILE A 130 20.53 -3.74 -14.46
C ILE A 130 19.68 -2.63 -13.88
N VAL A 131 18.86 -2.95 -12.89
CA VAL A 131 18.05 -2.00 -12.15
C VAL A 131 18.30 -2.19 -10.67
N SER A 132 18.75 -1.12 -10.01
CA SER A 132 18.89 -1.06 -8.56
C SER A 132 17.61 -0.54 -7.95
N SER A 133 16.93 -1.34 -7.11
CA SER A 133 15.65 -0.95 -6.51
C SER A 133 15.76 -0.86 -4.99
N THR A 134 15.19 0.20 -4.43
CA THR A 134 15.07 0.36 -2.99
C THR A 134 13.90 -0.50 -2.47
N GLY A 135 14.13 -1.24 -1.39
CA GLY A 135 13.11 -2.10 -0.79
C GLY A 135 12.05 -1.31 -0.02
N ALA A 136 10.78 -1.66 -0.19
CA ALA A 136 9.67 -1.09 0.59
C ALA A 136 9.25 -2.01 1.74
N LYS A 137 8.47 -1.49 2.70
CA LYS A 137 7.90 -2.28 3.82
C LYS A 137 8.94 -3.10 4.60
N HIS A 138 10.04 -2.46 4.99
CA HIS A 138 11.12 -3.08 5.77
C HIS A 138 11.88 -4.20 5.02
N THR A 139 11.74 -4.31 3.69
CA THR A 139 12.61 -5.19 2.90
C THR A 139 13.89 -4.47 2.47
N VAL A 140 14.96 -5.23 2.24
CA VAL A 140 16.24 -4.72 1.72
C VAL A 140 16.15 -4.35 0.23
N GLY A 141 17.01 -3.43 -0.21
CA GLY A 141 17.17 -3.10 -1.62
C GLY A 141 17.70 -4.28 -2.43
N ARG A 142 17.33 -4.35 -3.71
CA ARG A 142 17.70 -5.47 -4.59
C ARG A 142 18.06 -4.99 -5.99
N ILE A 143 19.02 -5.70 -6.56
CA ILE A 143 19.44 -5.53 -7.96
C ILE A 143 18.72 -6.58 -8.79
N GLY A 144 18.06 -6.14 -9.86
CA GLY A 144 17.36 -7.00 -10.80
C GLY A 144 17.79 -6.77 -12.24
N LYS A 145 17.52 -7.73 -13.11
CA LYS A 145 17.90 -7.68 -14.52
C LYS A 145 16.65 -7.61 -15.42
N LEU A 146 16.60 -6.62 -16.30
CA LEU A 146 15.51 -6.43 -17.27
C LEU A 146 15.62 -7.43 -18.42
N LYS A 147 14.47 -7.87 -18.95
CA LYS A 147 14.43 -8.60 -20.22
C LYS A 147 14.63 -7.64 -21.39
N THR A 148 14.98 -8.21 -22.54
CA THR A 148 15.26 -7.45 -23.78
C THR A 148 14.06 -6.62 -24.20
N ASN A 149 12.85 -7.19 -24.18
CA ASN A 149 11.63 -6.48 -24.58
C ASN A 149 11.38 -5.24 -23.70
N THR A 150 11.50 -5.36 -22.38
CA THR A 150 11.32 -4.24 -21.45
C THR A 150 12.35 -3.13 -21.66
N ARG A 151 13.61 -3.51 -21.96
CA ARG A 151 14.67 -2.58 -22.31
C ARG A 151 14.33 -1.78 -23.59
N GLU A 152 13.77 -2.42 -24.60
CA GLU A 152 13.38 -1.77 -25.85
C GLU A 152 12.25 -0.77 -25.63
N ILE A 153 11.24 -1.12 -24.82
CA ILE A 153 10.14 -0.20 -24.46
C ILE A 153 10.70 1.04 -23.74
N LEU A 154 11.66 0.85 -22.82
CA LEU A 154 12.33 1.94 -22.12
C LEU A 154 13.11 2.85 -23.07
N LYS A 155 13.85 2.28 -24.03
CA LYS A 155 14.59 3.02 -25.06
C LYS A 155 13.71 3.77 -26.04
N ASN A 156 12.53 3.26 -26.36
CA ASN A 156 11.64 3.95 -27.31
C ASN A 156 10.90 5.15 -26.70
N THR A 157 11.03 5.35 -25.39
CA THR A 157 10.34 6.42 -24.65
C THR A 157 11.26 7.61 -24.33
N TYR A 158 12.59 7.45 -24.50
CA TYR A 158 13.62 8.46 -24.28
C TYR A 158 14.69 8.38 -25.37
#